data_AF-A0A1I5EBP2-F1
#
_entry.id   AF-A0A1I5EBP2-F1
#
_cell.length_a   1.000
_cell.length_b   1.000
_cell.length_c   1.000
_cell.angle_alpha   90.00
_cell.angle_beta   90.00
_cell.angle_gamma   90.00
#
_symmetry.space_group_name_H-M   'P 1'
#
loop_
_entity.id
_entity.type
_entity.pdbx_description
1 polymer ?
#
loop_
_entity_poly.entity_id
_entity_poly.type
_entity_poly.pdbx_seq_one_letter_code
_entity_poly.pdbx_strand_id
1 'polypeptide(L)'
;LKSINALTRDIDILFQSALMRSKNGADIPNKPEFVRNIGAVSANGGNYPGYYRFSQVTADGLIVRSSGSWGGVSSYRPSGTYWRIEGGPDDADFLLNFIDRNPDGSNKSVQTLPKGNGTLLSLGANCWRDNNGFIKQGSPILQIYPDGTFTTNDESEGATVTKLGIGHYRVFGVLGYNADGAWGVHGGLSVPRDSNGNELVYVEDKVLPDGTIDIKITHRQNTHMPARLQNRRLKDVEEQTYYTDDEPCDIPAGTRLDVRVQMPEE
;
A
#
# COMPACT_ATOMS: atom_id res chain seq x y z
N LEU A 1 76.40 -13.50 -44.89
CA LEU A 1 75.41 -12.47 -44.50
C LEU A 1 74.24 -12.56 -45.47
N LYS A 2 73.01 -12.76 -44.98
CA LYS A 2 71.82 -12.65 -45.84
C LYS A 2 71.75 -11.23 -46.40
N SER A 3 71.38 -11.07 -47.66
CA SER A 3 71.16 -9.74 -48.24
C SER A 3 70.01 -9.04 -47.49
N ILE A 4 70.05 -7.71 -47.43
CA ILE A 4 69.02 -6.90 -46.77
C ILE A 4 67.62 -7.26 -47.31
N ASN A 5 67.50 -7.48 -48.62
CA ASN A 5 66.24 -7.88 -49.25
C ASN A 5 65.72 -9.26 -48.79
N ALA A 6 66.60 -10.21 -48.47
CA ALA A 6 66.20 -11.51 -47.95
C ALA A 6 65.72 -11.41 -46.50
N LEU A 7 66.34 -10.53 -45.69
CA LEU A 7 65.87 -10.23 -44.33
C LEU A 7 64.50 -9.56 -44.34
N THR A 8 64.26 -8.60 -45.22
CA THR A 8 62.94 -7.94 -45.34
C THR A 8 61.85 -8.93 -45.73
N ARG A 9 62.14 -9.83 -46.68
CA ARG A 9 61.18 -10.87 -47.10
C ARG A 9 60.89 -11.89 -46.00
N ASP A 10 61.90 -12.30 -45.24
CA ASP A 10 61.73 -13.21 -44.11
C ASP A 10 60.88 -12.54 -43.01
N ILE A 11 61.07 -11.24 -42.76
CA ILE A 11 60.28 -10.44 -41.82
C ILE A 11 58.82 -10.35 -42.28
N ASP A 12 58.56 -10.05 -43.56
CA ASP A 12 57.20 -9.99 -44.10
C ASP A 12 56.47 -11.34 -44.01
N ILE A 13 57.17 -12.44 -44.31
CA ILE A 13 56.62 -13.79 -44.16
C ILE A 13 56.31 -14.08 -42.69
N LEU A 14 57.18 -13.65 -41.76
CA LEU A 14 56.95 -13.82 -40.32
C LEU A 14 55.72 -13.03 -39.87
N PHE A 15 55.59 -11.77 -40.27
CA PHE A 15 54.44 -10.91 -39.96
C PHE A 15 53.14 -11.47 -40.52
N GLN A 16 53.13 -11.90 -41.78
CA GLN A 16 51.94 -12.53 -42.36
C GLN A 16 51.59 -13.83 -41.64
N SER A 17 52.58 -14.63 -41.25
CA SER A 17 52.35 -15.88 -40.53
C SER A 17 51.84 -15.69 -39.10
N ALA A 18 52.28 -14.63 -38.42
CA ALA A 18 51.87 -14.28 -37.06
C ALA A 18 50.45 -13.73 -37.02
N LEU A 19 49.96 -13.17 -38.13
CA LEU A 19 48.60 -12.66 -38.27
C LEU A 19 47.59 -13.72 -38.75
N MET A 20 48.04 -14.94 -39.11
CA MET A 20 47.14 -16.00 -39.57
C MET A 20 46.16 -16.43 -38.48
N ARG A 21 44.87 -16.41 -38.81
CA ARG A 21 43.75 -16.76 -37.93
C ARG A 21 43.86 -18.16 -37.30
N SER A 22 44.53 -19.09 -37.99
CA SER A 22 44.79 -20.46 -37.51
C SER A 22 45.80 -20.52 -36.36
N LYS A 23 46.63 -19.50 -36.15
CA LYS A 23 47.51 -19.37 -34.98
C LYS A 23 46.82 -18.61 -33.85
N ASN A 24 46.17 -17.49 -34.17
CA ASN A 24 45.56 -16.60 -33.15
C ASN A 24 44.24 -17.09 -32.51
N GLY A 25 43.70 -18.25 -32.92
CA GLY A 25 42.54 -18.90 -32.26
C GLY A 25 42.84 -20.27 -31.64
N ALA A 26 44.05 -20.80 -31.87
CA ALA A 26 44.52 -22.08 -31.36
C ALA A 26 45.39 -21.93 -30.09
N ASP A 27 46.01 -20.77 -29.88
CA ASP A 27 47.02 -20.50 -28.84
C ASP A 27 46.48 -20.30 -27.41
N ILE A 28 45.23 -20.69 -27.11
CA ILE A 28 44.73 -20.72 -25.73
C ILE A 28 44.90 -22.15 -25.23
N PRO A 29 45.94 -22.46 -24.43
CA PRO A 29 46.29 -23.84 -24.08
C PRO A 29 45.18 -24.54 -23.28
N ASN A 30 44.43 -23.76 -22.50
CA ASN A 30 43.28 -24.23 -21.73
C ASN A 30 42.09 -23.26 -21.90
N LYS A 31 41.33 -23.44 -22.98
CA LYS A 31 40.14 -22.63 -23.27
C LYS A 31 39.14 -22.60 -22.10
N PRO A 32 38.83 -23.73 -21.43
CA PRO A 32 37.99 -23.72 -20.23
C PRO A 32 38.51 -22.83 -19.10
N GLU A 33 39.81 -22.86 -18.82
CA GLU A 33 40.42 -22.03 -17.77
C GLU A 33 40.49 -20.56 -18.15
N PHE A 34 40.79 -20.26 -19.41
CA PHE A 34 40.72 -18.89 -19.94
C PHE A 34 39.31 -18.29 -19.78
N VAL A 35 38.27 -19.02 -20.16
CA VAL A 35 36.85 -18.60 -20.02
C VAL A 35 36.49 -18.36 -18.55
N ARG A 36 36.93 -19.26 -17.63
CA ARG A 36 36.74 -19.06 -16.18
C ARG A 36 37.44 -17.79 -15.68
N ASN A 37 38.69 -17.56 -16.09
CA ASN A 37 39.49 -16.43 -15.61
C ASN A 37 38.95 -15.07 -16.07
N ILE A 38 38.32 -15.00 -17.25
CA ILE A 38 37.67 -13.77 -17.74
C ILE A 38 36.21 -13.63 -17.27
N GLY A 39 35.66 -14.62 -16.56
CA GLY A 39 34.27 -14.61 -16.09
C GLY A 39 33.23 -14.72 -17.22
N ALA A 40 33.59 -15.28 -18.37
CA ALA A 40 32.68 -15.45 -19.49
C ALA A 40 31.71 -16.63 -19.23
N VAL A 41 30.43 -16.41 -19.53
CA VAL A 41 29.37 -17.43 -19.43
C VAL A 41 28.92 -17.89 -20.80
N SER A 42 28.39 -19.12 -20.90
CA SER A 42 27.79 -19.63 -22.13
C SER A 42 26.61 -18.77 -22.56
N ALA A 43 26.50 -18.52 -23.87
CA ALA A 43 25.34 -17.83 -24.46
C ALA A 43 24.01 -18.57 -24.22
N ASN A 44 24.08 -19.88 -23.92
CA ASN A 44 22.91 -20.71 -23.63
C ASN A 44 22.61 -20.81 -22.12
N GLY A 45 23.25 -19.99 -21.28
CA GLY A 45 23.10 -20.05 -19.83
C GLY A 45 23.80 -21.26 -19.19
N GLY A 46 23.54 -21.51 -17.91
CA GLY A 46 24.17 -22.57 -17.12
C GLY A 46 24.04 -22.34 -15.61
N ASN A 47 24.33 -23.37 -14.80
CA ASN A 47 24.51 -23.20 -13.37
C ASN A 47 25.97 -22.88 -13.10
N TYR A 48 26.22 -21.80 -12.40
CA TYR A 48 27.55 -21.26 -12.27
C TYR A 48 27.85 -20.93 -10.80
N PRO A 49 28.92 -21.48 -10.21
CA PRO A 49 29.29 -21.16 -8.84
C PRO A 49 29.78 -19.71 -8.75
N GLY A 50 29.42 -19.00 -7.68
CA GLY A 50 29.88 -17.63 -7.39
C GLY A 50 28.96 -16.50 -7.89
N TYR A 51 29.48 -15.28 -7.87
CA TYR A 51 28.75 -14.07 -8.29
C TYR A 51 29.06 -13.72 -9.75
N TYR A 52 28.02 -13.48 -10.55
CA TYR A 52 28.13 -13.05 -11.94
C TYR A 52 27.76 -11.58 -12.05
N ARG A 53 28.61 -10.79 -12.70
CA ARG A 53 28.29 -9.40 -13.04
C ARG A 53 27.55 -9.38 -14.37
N PHE A 54 26.37 -8.78 -14.39
CA PHE A 54 25.59 -8.61 -15.61
C PHE A 54 26.27 -7.61 -16.55
N SER A 55 26.11 -7.81 -17.86
CA SER A 55 26.75 -7.01 -18.91
C SER A 55 26.35 -5.53 -18.92
N GLN A 56 25.26 -5.14 -18.26
CA GLN A 56 24.80 -3.75 -18.13
C GLN A 56 24.31 -3.49 -16.69
N VAL A 57 25.27 -3.44 -15.77
CA VAL A 57 25.09 -2.72 -14.51
C VAL A 57 25.68 -1.33 -14.72
N THR A 58 24.85 -0.31 -14.73
CA THR A 58 25.29 1.09 -14.80
C THR A 58 25.49 1.62 -13.38
N ALA A 59 25.96 2.88 -13.25
CA ALA A 59 25.95 3.55 -11.95
C ALA A 59 24.52 3.68 -11.37
N ASP A 60 23.51 3.65 -12.24
CA ASP A 60 22.11 3.93 -11.90
C ASP A 60 21.25 2.66 -11.73
N GLY A 61 21.73 1.48 -12.15
CA GLY A 61 21.00 0.22 -11.92
C GLY A 61 21.31 -0.95 -12.85
N LEU A 62 20.44 -1.97 -12.80
CA LEU A 62 20.47 -3.17 -13.64
C LEU A 62 19.49 -3.03 -14.81
N ILE A 63 19.96 -3.19 -16.05
CA ILE A 63 19.12 -3.16 -17.24
C ILE A 63 18.89 -4.58 -17.76
N VAL A 64 17.62 -5.00 -17.87
CA VAL A 64 17.21 -6.29 -18.47
C VAL A 64 16.52 -6.02 -19.81
N ARG A 65 17.17 -6.39 -20.92
CA ARG A 65 16.63 -6.22 -22.28
C ARG A 65 16.08 -7.55 -22.79
N SER A 66 14.77 -7.69 -22.79
CA SER A 66 14.09 -8.86 -23.39
C SER A 66 14.04 -8.74 -24.91
N SER A 67 14.17 -9.87 -25.62
CA SER A 67 13.97 -9.95 -27.07
C SER A 67 12.51 -10.14 -27.48
N GLY A 68 11.60 -10.26 -26.51
CA GLY A 68 10.15 -10.36 -26.72
C GLY A 68 9.38 -9.52 -25.71
N SER A 69 8.10 -9.29 -25.99
CA SER A 69 7.25 -8.36 -25.23
C SER A 69 7.02 -8.75 -23.77
N TRP A 70 7.28 -10.01 -23.42
CA TRP A 70 7.12 -10.57 -22.07
C TRP A 70 8.47 -10.71 -21.37
N GLY A 71 9.08 -9.57 -21.02
CA GLY A 71 10.35 -9.51 -20.31
C GLY A 71 10.20 -9.67 -18.80
N GLY A 72 11.24 -10.19 -18.13
CA GLY A 72 11.18 -10.33 -16.67
C GLY A 72 12.42 -10.96 -16.05
N VAL A 73 12.37 -11.07 -14.71
CA VAL A 73 13.39 -11.74 -13.88
C VAL A 73 12.75 -12.94 -13.21
N SER A 74 13.46 -14.07 -13.15
CA SER A 74 12.97 -15.31 -12.54
C SER A 74 13.98 -15.86 -11.53
N SER A 75 13.46 -16.42 -10.45
CA SER A 75 14.26 -17.03 -9.38
C SER A 75 13.73 -18.42 -9.05
N TYR A 76 14.56 -19.42 -9.33
CA TYR A 76 14.22 -20.84 -9.19
C TYR A 76 14.53 -21.36 -7.79
N ARG A 77 13.61 -22.16 -7.27
CA ARG A 77 13.78 -22.98 -6.07
C ARG A 77 14.37 -24.34 -6.46
N PRO A 78 15.02 -25.08 -5.55
CA PRO A 78 15.56 -26.41 -5.84
C PRO A 78 14.53 -27.42 -6.36
N SER A 79 13.24 -27.23 -6.04
CA SER A 79 12.14 -28.06 -6.54
C SER A 79 11.78 -27.81 -8.01
N GLY A 80 12.41 -26.83 -8.68
CA GLY A 80 12.08 -26.41 -10.03
C GLY A 80 10.95 -25.39 -10.11
N THR A 81 10.19 -25.18 -9.02
CA THR A 81 9.25 -24.05 -8.94
C THR A 81 10.02 -22.74 -8.90
N TYR A 82 9.41 -21.65 -9.35
CA TYR A 82 10.08 -20.35 -9.38
C TYR A 82 9.09 -19.22 -9.23
N TRP A 83 9.57 -18.08 -8.74
CA TRP A 83 8.80 -16.84 -8.88
C TRP A 83 9.38 -16.00 -10.02
N ARG A 84 8.54 -15.14 -10.61
CA ARG A 84 8.88 -14.26 -11.70
C ARG A 84 8.26 -12.88 -11.50
N ILE A 85 9.03 -11.85 -11.79
CA ILE A 85 8.53 -10.48 -12.01
C ILE A 85 8.53 -10.27 -13.52
N GLU A 86 7.36 -10.09 -14.11
CA GLU A 86 7.16 -10.04 -15.57
C GLU A 86 6.42 -8.77 -15.96
N GLY A 87 6.98 -8.01 -16.90
CA GLY A 87 6.29 -6.89 -17.54
C GLY A 87 5.24 -7.39 -18.53
N GLY A 88 4.12 -6.68 -18.63
CA GLY A 88 3.13 -6.88 -19.68
C GLY A 88 3.59 -6.25 -21.01
N PRO A 89 3.08 -6.73 -22.16
CA PRO A 89 3.29 -6.09 -23.44
C PRO A 89 2.63 -4.69 -23.48
N ASP A 90 3.02 -3.88 -24.46
CA ASP A 90 2.55 -2.48 -24.58
C ASP A 90 1.02 -2.36 -24.70
N ASP A 91 0.36 -3.37 -25.27
CA ASP A 91 -1.09 -3.46 -25.45
C ASP A 91 -1.84 -4.10 -24.27
N ALA A 92 -1.15 -4.61 -23.24
CA ALA A 92 -1.80 -5.12 -22.03
C ALA A 92 -2.45 -4.01 -21.18
N ASP A 93 -3.43 -4.36 -20.36
CA ASP A 93 -4.07 -3.48 -19.37
C ASP A 93 -3.30 -3.40 -18.03
N PHE A 94 -2.21 -4.16 -17.88
CA PHE A 94 -1.35 -4.19 -16.70
C PHE A 94 0.12 -3.85 -17.00
N LEU A 95 0.80 -3.31 -16.00
CA LEU A 95 2.21 -2.93 -16.06
C LEU A 95 3.11 -4.15 -15.81
N LEU A 96 2.92 -4.84 -14.68
CA LEU A 96 3.74 -5.99 -14.30
C LEU A 96 2.98 -6.99 -13.42
N ASN A 97 3.45 -8.23 -13.41
CA ASN A 97 2.96 -9.32 -12.57
C ASN A 97 4.06 -9.86 -11.66
N PHE A 98 3.68 -10.18 -10.41
CA PHE A 98 4.42 -11.09 -9.54
C PHE A 98 3.76 -12.47 -9.66
N ILE A 99 4.52 -13.45 -10.12
CA ILE A 99 4.01 -14.77 -10.51
C ILE A 99 4.76 -15.84 -9.73
N ASP A 100 4.04 -16.75 -9.06
CA ASP A 100 4.61 -18.03 -8.61
C ASP A 100 4.26 -19.11 -9.64
N ARG A 101 5.24 -19.91 -10.08
CA ARG A 101 5.10 -20.89 -11.16
C ARG A 101 5.55 -22.29 -10.78
N ASN A 102 4.91 -23.27 -11.41
CA ASN A 102 5.31 -24.66 -11.43
C ASN A 102 6.54 -24.89 -12.34
N PRO A 103 7.25 -26.04 -12.21
CA PRO A 103 8.36 -26.37 -13.10
C PRO A 103 7.98 -26.46 -14.58
N ASP A 104 6.72 -26.77 -14.89
CA ASP A 104 6.17 -26.83 -16.25
C ASP A 104 5.82 -25.45 -16.84
N GLY A 105 6.03 -24.38 -16.08
CA GLY A 105 5.74 -23.00 -16.48
C GLY A 105 4.30 -22.54 -16.24
N SER A 106 3.41 -23.40 -15.73
CA SER A 106 2.06 -22.99 -15.35
C SER A 106 2.07 -22.09 -14.11
N ASN A 107 1.12 -21.15 -14.06
CA ASN A 107 0.97 -20.23 -12.92
C ASN A 107 0.30 -20.93 -11.74
N LYS A 108 0.86 -20.75 -10.54
CA LYS A 108 0.24 -21.12 -9.26
C LYS A 108 -0.57 -19.96 -8.69
N SER A 109 0.01 -18.76 -8.71
CA SER A 109 -0.63 -17.53 -8.28
C SER A 109 -0.05 -16.33 -9.02
N VAL A 110 -0.87 -15.32 -9.24
CA VAL A 110 -0.48 -14.07 -9.90
C VAL A 110 -0.99 -12.90 -9.05
N GLN A 111 -0.12 -11.94 -8.77
CA GLN A 111 -0.52 -10.61 -8.32
C GLN A 111 -0.19 -9.62 -9.44
N THR A 112 -1.20 -8.88 -9.88
CA THR A 112 -1.12 -7.99 -11.05
C THR A 112 -1.13 -6.53 -10.63
N LEU A 113 -0.21 -5.75 -11.19
CA LEU A 113 -0.19 -4.30 -11.07
C LEU A 113 -0.77 -3.68 -12.36
N PRO A 114 -1.96 -3.07 -12.32
CA PRO A 114 -2.56 -2.45 -13.50
C PRO A 114 -1.73 -1.26 -14.02
N LYS A 115 -1.91 -0.89 -15.29
CA LYS A 115 -1.35 0.36 -15.81
C LYS A 115 -2.07 1.56 -15.19
N GLY A 116 -1.33 2.63 -14.92
CA GLY A 116 -1.88 3.87 -14.38
C GLY A 116 -0.82 4.66 -13.63
N ASN A 117 -1.23 5.84 -13.14
CA ASN A 117 -0.44 6.67 -12.24
C ASN A 117 -1.13 6.69 -10.88
N GLY A 118 -0.37 6.51 -9.80
CA GLY A 118 -0.90 6.55 -8.44
C GLY A 118 0.01 5.84 -7.43
N THR A 119 -0.46 5.77 -6.19
CA THR A 119 0.24 5.10 -5.09
C THR A 119 -0.36 3.72 -4.84
N LEU A 120 0.48 2.73 -4.55
CA LEU A 120 0.01 1.41 -4.16
C LEU A 120 -0.53 1.40 -2.72
N LEU A 121 -1.62 0.66 -2.48
CA LEU A 121 -2.11 0.43 -1.13
C LEU A 121 -1.12 -0.46 -0.37
N SER A 122 -0.64 0.05 0.75
CA SER A 122 0.29 -0.59 1.67
C SER A 122 -0.32 -0.60 3.07
N LEU A 123 -0.73 -1.80 3.51
CA LEU A 123 -1.37 -1.98 4.81
C LEU A 123 -0.41 -1.62 5.94
N GLY A 124 -0.86 -0.74 6.85
CA GLY A 124 -0.05 -0.21 7.94
C GLY A 124 0.82 0.99 7.58
N ALA A 125 0.78 1.45 6.33
CA ALA A 125 1.48 2.66 5.89
C ALA A 125 0.52 3.74 5.38
N ASN A 126 -0.12 3.55 4.23
CA ASN A 126 -1.10 4.49 3.65
C ASN A 126 -2.53 3.92 3.60
N CYS A 127 -2.73 2.74 4.17
CA CYS A 127 -4.02 2.05 4.22
C CYS A 127 -4.12 1.27 5.54
N TRP A 128 -5.24 1.37 6.23
CA TRP A 128 -5.55 0.52 7.38
C TRP A 128 -6.89 -0.18 7.15
N ARG A 129 -6.94 -1.47 7.50
CA ARG A 129 -8.19 -2.21 7.55
C ARG A 129 -8.96 -1.82 8.81
N ASP A 130 -10.28 -1.77 8.71
CA ASP A 130 -11.11 -1.66 9.90
C ASP A 130 -11.07 -2.96 10.73
N ASN A 131 -11.65 -2.93 11.93
CA ASN A 131 -11.69 -4.09 12.83
C ASN A 131 -12.48 -5.28 12.26
N ASN A 132 -13.26 -5.08 11.20
CA ASN A 132 -14.03 -6.10 10.51
C ASN A 132 -13.30 -6.64 9.26
N GLY A 133 -12.09 -6.14 8.96
CA GLY A 133 -11.27 -6.58 7.83
C GLY A 133 -11.59 -5.88 6.50
N PHE A 134 -12.43 -4.85 6.51
CA PHE A 134 -12.74 -4.07 5.31
C PHE A 134 -11.74 -2.94 5.11
N ILE A 135 -11.34 -2.71 3.87
CA ILE A 135 -10.69 -1.48 3.44
C ILE A 135 -11.80 -0.57 2.92
N LYS A 136 -11.90 0.64 3.46
CA LYS A 136 -12.90 1.63 3.09
C LYS A 136 -12.21 2.89 2.60
N GLN A 137 -12.87 3.62 1.70
CA GLN A 137 -12.37 4.90 1.21
C GLN A 137 -12.13 5.84 2.39
N GLY A 138 -10.96 6.47 2.46
CA GLY A 138 -10.68 7.51 3.46
C GLY A 138 -11.75 8.60 3.43
N SER A 139 -12.02 9.22 4.57
CA SER A 139 -12.75 10.48 4.58
C SER A 139 -12.17 11.37 5.68
N PRO A 140 -12.26 12.70 5.53
CA PRO A 140 -12.10 13.60 6.64
C PRO A 140 -13.01 13.16 7.80
N ILE A 141 -12.43 12.92 8.96
CA ILE A 141 -13.16 12.42 10.13
C ILE A 141 -12.67 13.10 11.40
N LEU A 142 -13.60 13.42 12.29
CA LEU A 142 -13.36 13.79 13.67
C LEU A 142 -13.88 12.70 14.59
N GLN A 143 -13.14 12.41 15.64
CA GLN A 143 -13.64 11.58 16.74
C GLN A 143 -13.86 12.47 17.97
N ILE A 144 -15.08 12.50 18.51
CA ILE A 144 -15.45 13.34 19.66
C ILE A 144 -15.62 12.46 20.90
N TYR A 145 -14.94 12.80 21.99
CA TYR A 145 -14.93 12.04 23.24
C TYR A 145 -15.80 12.70 24.34
N PRO A 146 -16.18 11.95 25.39
CA PRO A 146 -17.10 12.41 26.44
C PRO A 146 -16.73 13.72 27.15
N ASP A 147 -15.43 13.96 27.32
CA ASP A 147 -14.91 15.17 27.96
C ASP A 147 -14.86 16.39 27.01
N GLY A 148 -15.21 16.21 25.73
CA GLY A 148 -15.15 17.23 24.70
C GLY A 148 -13.81 17.29 23.96
N THR A 149 -12.84 16.45 24.32
CA THR A 149 -11.64 16.28 23.51
C THR A 149 -11.99 15.61 22.18
N PHE A 150 -11.11 15.79 21.19
CA PHE A 150 -11.30 15.22 19.87
C PHE A 150 -9.97 14.90 19.17
N THR A 151 -10.04 14.08 18.12
CA THR A 151 -8.92 13.81 17.20
C THR A 151 -9.35 13.95 15.76
N THR A 152 -8.42 14.37 14.89
CA THR A 152 -8.57 14.48 13.43
C THR A 152 -7.66 13.47 12.72
N ASN A 153 -7.91 13.22 11.44
CA ASN A 153 -6.94 12.60 10.53
C ASN A 153 -6.31 13.66 9.62
N ASP A 154 -5.35 13.26 8.79
CA ASP A 154 -4.67 14.17 7.85
C ASP A 154 -5.65 14.90 6.92
N GLU A 155 -6.76 14.25 6.54
CA GLU A 155 -7.78 14.84 5.66
C GLU A 155 -8.74 15.81 6.38
N SER A 156 -8.75 15.87 7.72
CA SER A 156 -9.61 16.77 8.51
C SER A 156 -8.82 17.81 9.30
N GLU A 157 -7.58 18.09 8.88
CA GLU A 157 -6.77 19.17 9.45
C GLU A 157 -7.49 20.52 9.35
N GLY A 158 -7.48 21.30 10.44
CA GLY A 158 -8.18 22.58 10.54
C GLY A 158 -9.62 22.48 11.07
N ALA A 159 -10.22 21.29 11.10
CA ALA A 159 -11.49 21.09 11.78
C ALA A 159 -11.30 21.10 13.30
N THR A 160 -12.22 21.71 14.04
CA THR A 160 -12.15 21.81 15.51
C THR A 160 -13.49 21.50 16.16
N VAL A 161 -13.45 21.04 17.42
CA VAL A 161 -14.65 20.75 18.21
C VAL A 161 -14.65 21.59 19.48
N THR A 162 -15.79 22.19 19.81
CA THR A 162 -16.01 22.87 21.08
C THR A 162 -17.18 22.22 21.81
N LYS A 163 -16.98 21.86 23.09
CA LYS A 163 -18.05 21.46 23.99
C LYS A 163 -18.69 22.70 24.62
N LEU A 164 -19.96 22.93 24.33
CA LEU A 164 -20.73 24.11 24.78
C LEU A 164 -21.47 23.87 26.10
N GLY A 165 -21.68 22.60 26.45
CA GLY A 165 -22.38 22.19 27.67
C GLY A 165 -22.52 20.67 27.74
N ILE A 166 -23.37 20.19 28.67
CA ILE A 166 -23.69 18.77 28.80
C ILE A 166 -24.30 18.29 27.48
N GLY A 167 -23.67 17.31 26.85
CA GLY A 167 -24.14 16.70 25.61
C GLY A 167 -24.14 17.63 24.40
N HIS A 168 -23.59 18.85 24.47
CA HIS A 168 -23.66 19.83 23.39
C HIS A 168 -22.28 20.13 22.82
N TYR A 169 -22.08 19.76 21.56
CA TYR A 169 -20.83 19.88 20.83
C TYR A 169 -21.05 20.66 19.54
N ARG A 170 -20.02 21.38 19.10
CA ARG A 170 -20.04 22.12 17.85
C ARG A 170 -18.76 21.90 17.07
N VAL A 171 -18.88 21.54 15.80
CA VAL A 171 -17.78 21.26 14.87
C VAL A 171 -17.61 22.44 13.92
N PHE A 172 -16.42 23.02 13.88
CA PHE A 172 -16.06 24.17 13.05
C PHE A 172 -14.97 23.83 12.03
N GLY A 173 -14.76 24.73 11.06
CA GLY A 173 -13.74 24.56 10.02
C GLY A 173 -14.14 23.58 8.92
N VAL A 174 -15.45 23.31 8.78
CA VAL A 174 -16.03 22.31 7.89
C VAL A 174 -17.20 22.90 7.11
N LEU A 175 -17.56 22.29 5.98
CA LEU A 175 -18.70 22.64 5.13
C LEU A 175 -19.94 21.78 5.41
N GLY A 176 -19.99 21.14 6.58
CA GLY A 176 -21.00 20.16 6.97
C GLY A 176 -20.48 18.73 6.91
N TYR A 177 -21.41 17.79 6.79
CA TYR A 177 -21.07 16.37 6.66
C TYR A 177 -20.41 16.05 5.33
N ASN A 178 -19.67 14.94 5.29
CA ASN A 178 -19.04 14.49 4.06
C ASN A 178 -20.10 14.20 2.97
N ALA A 179 -19.88 14.76 1.77
CA ALA A 179 -20.85 14.73 0.67
C ALA A 179 -20.80 13.45 -0.20
N ASP A 180 -19.82 12.56 0.02
CA ASP A 180 -19.61 11.38 -0.85
C ASP A 180 -20.68 10.29 -0.70
N GLY A 181 -21.48 10.33 0.36
CA GLY A 181 -22.54 9.37 0.67
C GLY A 181 -22.05 7.94 0.94
N ALA A 182 -20.73 7.69 0.93
CA ALA A 182 -20.14 6.36 1.06
C ALA A 182 -20.26 5.78 2.48
N TRP A 183 -20.58 6.63 3.46
CA TRP A 183 -20.53 6.31 4.88
C TRP A 183 -21.89 6.34 5.61
N GLY A 184 -23.01 6.45 4.87
CA GLY A 184 -24.36 6.20 5.38
C GLY A 184 -25.35 7.35 5.23
N VAL A 185 -26.58 7.11 5.69
CA VAL A 185 -27.76 7.99 5.50
C VAL A 185 -27.66 9.33 6.25
N HIS A 186 -26.82 9.41 7.28
CA HIS A 186 -26.66 10.60 8.14
C HIS A 186 -25.31 11.31 7.94
N GLY A 187 -24.81 11.36 6.69
CA GLY A 187 -23.58 12.10 6.39
C GLY A 187 -22.31 11.55 7.07
N GLY A 188 -22.34 10.28 7.47
CA GLY A 188 -21.21 9.62 8.12
C GLY A 188 -21.05 9.88 9.62
N LEU A 189 -22.09 10.40 10.30
CA LEU A 189 -22.18 10.37 11.77
C LEU A 189 -22.42 8.94 12.27
N SER A 190 -21.55 8.47 13.17
CA SER A 190 -21.72 7.19 13.89
C SER A 190 -21.87 7.43 15.39
N VAL A 191 -22.87 6.77 15.98
CA VAL A 191 -23.23 6.87 17.39
C VAL A 191 -22.79 5.63 18.18
N PRO A 192 -22.41 5.76 19.46
CA PRO A 192 -22.09 4.64 20.31
C PRO A 192 -23.21 3.59 20.37
N ARG A 193 -22.84 2.31 20.21
CA ARG A 193 -23.76 1.16 20.31
C ARG A 193 -23.27 0.15 21.34
N ASP A 194 -24.21 -0.56 21.96
CA ASP A 194 -23.91 -1.72 22.80
C ASP A 194 -23.54 -2.96 21.94
N SER A 195 -23.15 -4.05 22.61
CA SER A 195 -22.83 -5.32 21.94
C SER A 195 -24.01 -5.99 21.24
N ASN A 196 -25.24 -5.53 21.50
CA ASN A 196 -26.46 -6.01 20.85
C ASN A 196 -26.88 -5.09 19.69
N GLY A 197 -26.09 -4.07 19.36
CA GLY A 197 -26.32 -3.13 18.28
C GLY A 197 -27.28 -1.99 18.61
N ASN A 198 -27.73 -1.86 19.86
CA ASN A 198 -28.61 -0.76 20.26
C ASN A 198 -27.81 0.52 20.48
N GLU A 199 -28.30 1.64 19.97
CA GLU A 199 -27.71 2.94 20.26
C GLU A 199 -27.78 3.26 21.77
N LEU A 200 -26.72 3.90 22.29
CA LEU A 200 -26.62 4.27 23.70
C LEU A 200 -27.14 5.68 23.99
N VAL A 201 -27.27 6.51 22.96
CA VAL A 201 -27.70 7.91 23.01
C VAL A 201 -28.55 8.23 21.79
N TYR A 202 -29.40 9.25 21.92
CA TYR A 202 -29.94 9.94 20.76
C TYR A 202 -29.00 11.08 20.37
N VAL A 203 -28.99 11.40 19.08
CA VAL A 203 -28.26 12.54 18.56
C VAL A 203 -29.23 13.39 17.75
N GLU A 204 -29.38 14.63 18.17
CA GLU A 204 -30.00 15.68 17.37
C GLU A 204 -28.86 16.52 16.78
N ASP A 205 -28.82 16.61 15.46
CA ASP A 205 -27.78 17.35 14.76
C ASP A 205 -28.36 18.32 13.73
N LYS A 206 -27.59 19.38 13.46
CA LYS A 206 -27.95 20.38 12.46
C LYS A 206 -26.70 21.01 11.84
N VAL A 207 -26.63 21.00 10.51
CA VAL A 207 -25.67 21.81 9.77
C VAL A 207 -26.19 23.25 9.71
N LEU A 208 -25.36 24.19 10.15
CA LEU A 208 -25.64 25.63 10.13
C LEU A 208 -25.25 26.22 8.75
N PRO A 209 -25.76 27.42 8.39
CA PRO A 209 -25.50 28.02 7.07
C PRO A 209 -24.02 28.25 6.73
N ASP A 210 -23.15 28.33 7.73
CA ASP A 210 -21.70 28.49 7.59
C ASP A 210 -20.95 27.14 7.49
N GLY A 211 -21.68 26.02 7.46
CA GLY A 211 -21.12 24.66 7.43
C GLY A 211 -20.85 24.05 8.81
N THR A 212 -20.89 24.85 9.88
CA THR A 212 -20.72 24.38 11.26
C THR A 212 -21.75 23.29 11.58
N ILE A 213 -21.35 22.22 12.27
CA ILE A 213 -22.27 21.14 12.69
C ILE A 213 -22.56 21.32 14.19
N ASP A 214 -23.82 21.55 14.54
CA ASP A 214 -24.32 21.57 15.93
C ASP A 214 -24.82 20.18 16.30
N ILE A 215 -24.34 19.61 17.40
CA ILE A 215 -24.65 18.24 17.83
C ILE A 215 -25.09 18.26 19.30
N LYS A 216 -26.27 17.70 19.57
CA LYS A 216 -26.82 17.53 20.92
C LYS A 216 -27.10 16.07 21.21
N ILE A 217 -26.75 15.67 22.42
CA ILE A 217 -26.81 14.29 22.89
C ILE A 217 -27.78 14.19 24.06
N THR A 218 -28.72 13.26 23.95
CA THR A 218 -29.62 12.89 25.03
C THR A 218 -29.52 11.40 25.31
N HIS A 219 -29.85 10.99 26.54
CA HIS A 219 -29.83 9.60 26.94
C HIS A 219 -30.91 8.83 26.20
N ARG A 220 -30.57 7.68 25.62
CA ARG A 220 -31.54 6.78 24.99
C ARG A 220 -31.75 5.57 25.89
N GLN A 221 -32.97 5.36 26.37
CA GLN A 221 -33.32 4.16 27.13
C GLN A 221 -33.85 3.07 26.19
N ASN A 222 -33.13 1.94 26.12
CA ASN A 222 -33.50 0.78 25.30
C ASN A 222 -34.61 -0.05 25.94
N THR A 223 -35.78 0.56 26.13
CA THR A 223 -36.94 -0.03 26.84
C THR A 223 -37.48 -1.30 26.18
N HIS A 224 -37.23 -1.51 24.88
CA HIS A 224 -37.57 -2.73 24.14
C HIS A 224 -36.73 -3.95 24.56
N MET A 225 -35.61 -3.74 25.25
CA MET A 225 -34.75 -4.82 25.73
C MET A 225 -35.28 -5.40 27.06
N PRO A 226 -34.96 -6.67 27.38
CA PRO A 226 -35.20 -7.22 28.71
C PRO A 226 -34.62 -6.33 29.80
N ALA A 227 -35.29 -6.19 30.95
CA ALA A 227 -34.91 -5.24 32.01
C ALA A 227 -33.42 -5.27 32.41
N ARG A 228 -32.81 -6.47 32.42
CA ARG A 228 -31.37 -6.67 32.72
C ARG A 228 -30.40 -6.15 31.64
N LEU A 229 -30.90 -5.89 30.43
CA LEU A 229 -30.18 -5.39 29.26
C LEU A 229 -30.61 -3.97 28.88
N GLN A 230 -31.57 -3.38 29.60
CA GLN A 230 -31.88 -1.96 29.42
C GLN A 230 -30.69 -1.15 29.92
N ASN A 231 -30.21 -0.23 29.10
CA ASN A 231 -29.02 0.59 29.35
C ASN A 231 -29.29 1.70 30.37
N ARG A 232 -29.75 1.34 31.58
CA ARG A 232 -29.88 2.27 32.70
C ARG A 232 -28.51 2.84 33.05
N ARG A 233 -28.34 4.13 32.80
CA ARG A 233 -27.07 4.84 33.00
C ARG A 233 -27.12 5.67 34.27
N LEU A 234 -26.13 5.49 35.14
CA LEU A 234 -25.95 6.34 36.33
C LEU A 234 -25.59 7.76 35.87
N LYS A 235 -26.29 8.73 36.46
CA LYS A 235 -26.03 10.17 36.30
C LYS A 235 -25.11 10.66 37.41
N ASP A 236 -25.41 10.27 38.63
CA ASP A 236 -24.59 10.56 39.81
C ASP A 236 -24.39 9.27 40.62
N VAL A 237 -23.13 8.98 40.96
CA VAL A 237 -22.76 7.76 41.69
C VAL A 237 -23.09 7.86 43.17
N GLU A 238 -22.97 9.06 43.75
CA GLU A 238 -23.21 9.33 45.17
C GLU A 238 -24.72 9.35 45.46
N GLU A 239 -25.48 10.08 44.63
CA GLU A 239 -26.94 10.17 44.77
C GLU A 239 -27.68 8.94 44.21
N GLN A 240 -26.98 8.04 43.51
CA GLN A 240 -27.55 6.90 42.80
C GLN A 240 -28.70 7.28 41.86
N THR A 241 -28.58 8.45 41.22
CA THR A 241 -29.57 8.93 40.25
C THR A 241 -29.26 8.38 38.86
N TYR A 242 -30.30 8.16 38.06
CA TYR A 242 -30.20 7.61 36.72
C TYR A 242 -30.74 8.63 35.71
N TYR A 243 -30.15 8.64 34.52
CA TYR A 243 -30.71 9.40 33.42
C TYR A 243 -32.10 8.89 33.05
N THR A 244 -33.03 9.81 32.81
CA THR A 244 -34.30 9.48 32.15
C THR A 244 -34.12 9.46 30.63
N ASP A 245 -35.04 8.78 29.92
CA ASP A 245 -35.04 8.82 28.45
C ASP A 245 -35.16 10.28 27.97
N ASP A 246 -34.40 10.61 26.92
CA ASP A 246 -34.26 11.93 26.33
C ASP A 246 -33.70 13.04 27.25
N GLU A 247 -33.12 12.68 28.41
CA GLU A 247 -32.42 13.65 29.26
C GLU A 247 -31.07 14.05 28.64
N PRO A 248 -30.72 15.36 28.56
CA PRO A 248 -29.41 15.80 28.10
C PRO A 248 -28.27 15.14 28.86
N CYS A 249 -27.33 14.54 28.12
CA CYS A 249 -26.23 13.80 28.71
C CYS A 249 -25.00 13.81 27.81
N ASP A 250 -23.81 13.66 28.40
CA ASP A 250 -22.59 13.51 27.60
C ASP A 250 -22.51 12.14 26.93
N ILE A 251 -21.63 12.03 25.94
CA ILE A 251 -21.26 10.76 25.29
C ILE A 251 -20.87 9.74 26.39
N PRO A 252 -21.32 8.47 26.33
CA PRO A 252 -20.99 7.48 27.35
C PRO A 252 -19.47 7.29 27.51
N ALA A 253 -19.01 7.13 28.76
CA ALA A 253 -17.61 6.88 29.07
C ALA A 253 -17.04 5.67 28.30
N GLY A 254 -15.81 5.80 27.78
CA GLY A 254 -15.15 4.76 26.98
C GLY A 254 -15.69 4.63 25.55
N THR A 255 -16.57 5.53 25.11
CA THR A 255 -17.10 5.58 23.74
C THR A 255 -16.75 6.92 23.06
N ARG A 256 -17.21 7.11 21.82
CA ARG A 256 -16.98 8.34 21.04
C ARG A 256 -18.05 8.50 19.96
N LEU A 257 -18.19 9.70 19.41
CA LEU A 257 -18.86 9.93 18.13
C LEU A 257 -17.81 9.98 17.02
N ASP A 258 -18.09 9.30 15.91
CA ASP A 258 -17.30 9.47 14.69
C ASP A 258 -18.09 10.39 13.74
N VAL A 259 -17.53 11.53 13.37
CA VAL A 259 -18.17 12.57 12.53
C VAL A 259 -17.36 12.74 11.27
N ARG A 260 -17.91 12.34 10.12
CA ARG A 260 -17.26 12.53 8.82
C ARG A 260 -17.70 13.84 8.21
N VAL A 261 -16.74 14.63 7.75
CA VAL A 261 -16.98 16.02 7.37
C VAL A 261 -16.55 16.30 5.95
N GLN A 262 -17.14 17.35 5.38
CA GLN A 262 -16.65 17.96 4.16
C GLN A 262 -15.70 19.08 4.56
N MET A 263 -14.44 19.00 4.16
CA MET A 263 -13.48 20.09 4.35
C MET A 263 -13.62 21.13 3.24
N PRO A 264 -13.35 22.42 3.51
CA PRO A 264 -13.11 23.41 2.47
C PRO A 264 -11.97 22.97 1.55
N GLU A 265 -12.04 23.36 0.27
CA GLU A 265 -10.90 23.23 -0.64
C GLU A 265 -9.76 24.16 -0.17
N GLU A 266 -8.52 23.71 -0.30
CA GLU A 266 -7.33 24.55 -0.11
C GLU A 266 -7.18 25.62 -1.21
#